data_AF-A0A7J9W2M8-F1
#
_entry.id   AF-A0A7J9W2M8-F1
#
_cell.length_a   1.000
_cell.length_b   1.000
_cell.length_c   1.000
_cell.angle_alpha   90.00
_cell.angle_beta   90.00
_cell.angle_gamma   90.00
#
_symmetry.space_group_name_H-M   'P 1'
#
loop_
_entity.id
_entity.type
_entity.pdbx_description
1 polymer ?
#
loop_
_entity_poly.entity_id
_entity_poly.type
_entity_poly.pdbx_seq_one_letter_code
_entity_poly.pdbx_strand_id
1 'polypeptide(L)'
;MGHDDDRDLLPPMGISQFDVVRRGYDRAQVDDTFEAMQADLQIVTADRDATTSQAASLARQLEASRREVEELREELRRLSKPPTTVEGMSERLQRMLRLAQDEAAEIKARAETAAEQTMARAEDEIGALRERYQNMIAGIENRRGEVEVERGQILADAQARADETVRAADQRGAELDAELQQRHAQVEEDFEITMSARRTETMEALAEQQASSTSEARRRVSEATNEASRLRTEADEYSRRTREGADETARRQLSEAEESVRRQLSEADERSTAMVDEAHGRVEQLRGLRHQVAEQLLSMRSTLDDAFRHLGQLPDEESVLSGEEAPGPSDAASSDAASSDEGSSTDADAVPQARPGSPTKPDMWSEHSAAASRRTR
;
A
#
# COMPACT_ATOMS: atom_id res chain seq x y z
N MET A 1 128.05 -23.64 -19.40
CA MET A 1 127.44 -24.32 -18.25
C MET A 1 127.14 -25.74 -18.67
N GLY A 2 127.36 -26.74 -17.82
CA GLY A 2 126.97 -28.13 -18.08
C GLY A 2 127.78 -28.81 -19.18
N HIS A 3 129.07 -29.09 -18.91
CA HIS A 3 129.83 -30.13 -19.61
C HIS A 3 130.68 -30.92 -18.59
N ASP A 4 130.01 -31.18 -17.46
CA ASP A 4 130.46 -31.88 -16.29
C ASP A 4 129.43 -33.01 -16.03
N ASP A 5 129.82 -34.05 -15.27
CA ASP A 5 128.94 -35.09 -14.74
C ASP A 5 128.25 -36.06 -15.73
N ASP A 6 128.96 -36.49 -16.78
CA ASP A 6 128.60 -37.69 -17.58
C ASP A 6 129.82 -38.60 -17.86
N ARG A 7 130.77 -38.66 -16.90
CA ARG A 7 131.95 -39.56 -16.91
C ARG A 7 131.93 -40.66 -15.85
N ASP A 8 130.92 -40.65 -14.97
CA ASP A 8 130.76 -41.62 -13.87
C ASP A 8 129.87 -42.82 -14.23
N LEU A 9 129.48 -42.97 -15.50
CA LEU A 9 128.74 -44.13 -16.03
C LEU A 9 129.65 -45.23 -16.62
N LEU A 10 130.93 -45.27 -16.22
CA LEU A 10 131.65 -46.53 -16.22
C LEU A 10 131.05 -47.40 -15.10
N PRO A 11 130.47 -48.58 -15.39
CA PRO A 11 130.05 -49.49 -14.33
C PRO A 11 131.28 -49.79 -13.47
N PRO A 12 131.13 -49.91 -12.13
CA PRO A 12 132.28 -50.12 -11.27
C PRO A 12 132.92 -51.46 -11.64
N MET A 13 134.08 -51.39 -12.30
CA MET A 13 135.01 -52.49 -12.54
C MET A 13 135.59 -52.92 -11.20
N GLY A 14 134.73 -53.48 -10.36
CA GLY A 14 135.05 -53.99 -9.04
C GLY A 14 136.16 -55.00 -9.22
N ILE A 15 137.26 -54.77 -8.49
CA ILE A 15 138.44 -55.63 -8.55
C ILE A 15 137.99 -57.01 -8.08
N SER A 16 137.71 -57.90 -9.04
CA SER A 16 137.27 -59.27 -8.77
C SER A 16 138.46 -60.02 -8.19
N GLN A 17 138.55 -59.99 -6.87
CA GLN A 17 139.59 -60.69 -6.12
C GLN A 17 139.24 -62.17 -6.18
N PHE A 18 139.89 -62.87 -7.11
CA PHE A 18 139.73 -64.30 -7.29
C PHE A 18 140.07 -65.04 -6.00
N ASP A 19 139.15 -65.88 -5.52
CA ASP A 19 139.33 -66.65 -4.30
C ASP A 19 140.45 -67.68 -4.49
N VAL A 20 141.39 -67.69 -3.54
CA VAL A 20 142.61 -68.52 -3.62
C VAL A 20 142.39 -69.85 -2.91
N VAL A 21 142.01 -70.85 -3.70
CA VAL A 21 141.96 -72.25 -3.30
C VAL A 21 143.39 -72.80 -3.14
N ARG A 22 143.55 -73.94 -2.43
CA ARG A 22 144.87 -74.51 -2.08
C ARG A 22 145.69 -74.92 -3.31
N ARG A 23 146.52 -73.98 -3.82
CA ARG A 23 147.35 -73.99 -5.06
C ARG A 23 146.71 -73.38 -6.32
N GLY A 24 145.80 -72.42 -6.21
CA GLY A 24 145.41 -71.60 -7.36
C GLY A 24 144.23 -70.66 -7.08
N TYR A 25 143.94 -69.77 -8.01
CA TYR A 25 142.63 -69.11 -8.08
C TYR A 25 141.55 -70.14 -8.43
N ASP A 26 140.30 -69.92 -8.01
CA ASP A 26 139.20 -70.75 -8.50
C ASP A 26 139.03 -70.57 -10.01
N ARG A 27 139.13 -71.68 -10.74
CA ARG A 27 139.01 -71.70 -12.19
C ARG A 27 137.60 -71.32 -12.63
N ALA A 28 136.55 -71.73 -11.91
CA ALA A 28 135.19 -71.38 -12.28
C ALA A 28 135.01 -69.86 -12.28
N GLN A 29 135.44 -69.19 -11.21
CA GLN A 29 135.40 -67.74 -11.09
C GLN A 29 136.23 -67.02 -12.17
N VAL A 30 137.39 -67.58 -12.57
CA VAL A 30 138.19 -67.02 -13.68
C VAL A 30 137.47 -67.18 -15.01
N ASP A 31 136.99 -68.39 -15.34
CA ASP A 31 136.29 -68.67 -16.60
C ASP A 31 134.99 -67.82 -16.69
N ASP A 32 134.21 -67.70 -15.59
CA ASP A 32 133.01 -66.85 -15.48
C ASP A 32 133.31 -65.36 -15.70
N THR A 33 134.36 -64.81 -15.06
CA THR A 33 134.72 -63.39 -15.26
C THR A 33 135.29 -63.10 -16.64
N PHE A 34 135.93 -64.08 -17.29
CA PHE A 34 136.40 -63.93 -18.67
C PHE A 34 135.21 -63.92 -19.64
N GLU A 35 134.20 -64.77 -19.43
CA GLU A 35 132.95 -64.72 -20.20
C GLU A 35 132.21 -63.37 -20.00
N ALA A 36 132.18 -62.84 -18.76
CA ALA A 36 131.64 -61.51 -18.49
C ALA A 36 132.41 -60.39 -19.22
N MET A 37 133.75 -60.35 -19.13
CA MET A 37 134.56 -59.35 -19.87
C MET A 37 134.42 -59.50 -21.39
N GLN A 38 134.24 -60.73 -21.90
CA GLN A 38 134.00 -60.97 -23.33
C GLN A 38 132.59 -60.50 -23.76
N ALA A 39 131.59 -60.59 -22.88
CA ALA A 39 130.26 -60.01 -23.10
C ALA A 39 130.31 -58.46 -23.05
N ASP A 40 131.01 -57.87 -22.08
CA ASP A 40 131.20 -56.41 -21.99
C ASP A 40 131.91 -55.85 -23.24
N LEU A 41 132.94 -56.54 -23.74
CA LEU A 41 133.59 -56.17 -25.00
C LEU A 41 132.67 -56.30 -26.22
N GLN A 42 131.74 -57.27 -26.24
CA GLN A 42 130.71 -57.35 -27.28
C GLN A 42 129.69 -56.23 -27.17
N ILE A 43 129.29 -55.83 -25.97
CA ILE A 43 128.40 -54.68 -25.74
C ILE A 43 129.07 -53.38 -26.19
N VAL A 44 130.32 -53.12 -25.78
CA VAL A 44 131.06 -51.91 -26.13
C VAL A 44 131.38 -51.84 -27.63
N THR A 45 131.68 -52.98 -28.29
CA THR A 45 131.87 -52.99 -29.75
C THR A 45 130.56 -52.81 -30.52
N ALA A 46 129.45 -53.40 -30.05
CA ALA A 46 128.13 -53.16 -30.63
C ALA A 46 127.68 -51.70 -30.46
N ASP A 47 127.92 -51.06 -29.31
CA ASP A 47 127.61 -49.65 -29.08
C ASP A 47 128.50 -48.70 -29.90
N ARG A 48 129.80 -48.99 -29.99
CA ARG A 48 130.73 -48.27 -30.90
C ARG A 48 130.24 -48.34 -32.36
N ASP A 49 129.78 -49.50 -32.80
CA ASP A 49 129.36 -49.68 -34.19
C ASP A 49 127.96 -49.09 -34.44
N ALA A 50 127.07 -49.12 -33.43
CA ALA A 50 125.80 -48.41 -33.43
C ALA A 50 126.00 -46.88 -33.51
N THR A 51 126.80 -46.29 -32.62
CA THR A 51 127.13 -44.85 -32.61
C THR A 51 127.87 -44.43 -33.89
N THR A 52 128.76 -45.26 -34.43
CA THR A 52 129.40 -45.04 -35.74
C THR A 52 128.36 -45.02 -36.88
N SER A 53 127.37 -45.93 -36.86
CA SER A 53 126.30 -45.96 -37.86
C SER A 53 125.38 -44.74 -37.77
N GLN A 54 125.09 -44.25 -36.55
CA GLN A 54 124.32 -43.04 -36.30
C GLN A 54 125.07 -41.80 -36.78
N ALA A 55 126.36 -41.67 -36.45
CA ALA A 55 127.22 -40.59 -36.93
C ALA A 55 127.29 -40.55 -38.47
N ALA A 56 127.44 -41.70 -39.11
CA ALA A 56 127.40 -41.81 -40.57
C ALA A 56 126.02 -41.45 -41.17
N SER A 57 124.93 -41.67 -40.44
CA SER A 57 123.58 -41.28 -40.87
C SER A 57 123.35 -39.77 -40.75
N LEU A 58 123.73 -39.18 -39.61
CA LEU A 58 123.69 -37.73 -39.39
C LEU A 58 124.59 -37.00 -40.39
N ALA A 59 125.77 -37.52 -40.71
CA ALA A 59 126.65 -36.96 -41.75
C ALA A 59 125.95 -36.90 -43.12
N ARG A 60 125.24 -37.96 -43.54
CA ARG A 60 124.46 -37.97 -44.79
C ARG A 60 123.32 -36.94 -44.78
N GLN A 61 122.60 -36.79 -43.67
CA GLN A 61 121.54 -35.77 -43.53
C GLN A 61 122.10 -34.34 -43.56
N LEU A 62 123.26 -34.12 -42.94
CA LEU A 62 123.97 -32.84 -42.93
C LEU A 62 124.52 -32.50 -44.33
N GLU A 63 124.99 -33.49 -45.10
CA GLU A 63 125.33 -33.28 -46.50
C GLU A 63 124.10 -33.02 -47.39
N ALA A 64 122.99 -33.74 -47.19
CA ALA A 64 121.76 -33.53 -47.97
C ALA A 64 121.21 -32.11 -47.78
N SER A 65 121.06 -31.68 -46.52
CA SER A 65 120.64 -30.30 -46.20
C SER A 65 121.67 -29.25 -46.64
N ARG A 66 122.97 -29.55 -46.67
CA ARG A 66 123.98 -28.66 -47.30
C ARG A 66 123.77 -28.51 -48.81
N ARG A 67 123.47 -29.59 -49.53
CA ARG A 67 123.18 -29.56 -50.98
C ARG A 67 121.91 -28.75 -51.26
N GLU A 68 120.82 -29.04 -50.55
CA GLU A 68 119.56 -28.28 -50.63
C GLU A 68 119.77 -26.77 -50.35
N VAL A 69 120.54 -26.43 -49.31
CA VAL A 69 120.89 -25.04 -49.01
C VAL A 69 121.80 -24.41 -50.07
N GLU A 70 122.63 -25.17 -50.76
CA GLU A 70 123.46 -24.68 -51.87
C GLU A 70 122.63 -24.47 -53.15
N GLU A 71 121.73 -25.40 -53.48
CA GLU A 71 120.76 -25.31 -54.59
C GLU A 71 119.83 -24.10 -54.41
N LEU A 72 119.22 -23.94 -53.23
CA LEU A 72 118.40 -22.76 -52.88
C LEU A 72 119.21 -21.46 -52.93
N ARG A 73 120.50 -21.48 -52.58
CA ARG A 73 121.39 -20.32 -52.72
C ARG A 73 121.75 -20.03 -54.17
N GLU A 74 121.89 -21.04 -55.03
CA GLU A 74 122.10 -20.83 -56.46
C GLU A 74 120.85 -20.32 -57.16
N GLU A 75 119.66 -20.86 -56.85
CA GLU A 75 118.39 -20.29 -57.33
C GLU A 75 118.24 -18.84 -56.86
N LEU A 76 118.47 -18.55 -55.57
CA LEU A 76 118.45 -17.18 -55.07
C LEU A 76 119.48 -16.26 -55.75
N ARG A 77 120.67 -16.77 -56.11
CA ARG A 77 121.66 -16.03 -56.94
C ARG A 77 121.23 -15.87 -58.39
N ARG A 78 120.44 -16.78 -58.96
CA ARG A 78 119.81 -16.65 -60.30
C ARG A 78 118.75 -15.55 -60.26
N LEU A 79 117.95 -15.51 -59.19
CA LEU A 79 116.81 -14.60 -59.03
C LEU A 79 117.18 -13.21 -58.49
N SER A 80 118.28 -13.05 -57.75
CA SER A 80 118.71 -11.75 -57.20
C SER A 80 119.53 -10.90 -58.18
N LYS A 81 120.11 -11.50 -59.22
CA LYS A 81 120.76 -10.76 -60.32
C LYS A 81 119.73 -9.93 -61.10
N PRO A 82 120.12 -8.77 -61.67
CA PRO A 82 119.29 -8.07 -62.64
C PRO A 82 118.92 -9.02 -63.80
N PRO A 83 117.66 -9.05 -64.25
CA PRO A 83 117.21 -10.03 -65.24
C PRO A 83 117.73 -9.67 -66.65
N THR A 84 118.86 -10.23 -67.03
CA THR A 84 119.48 -10.06 -68.36
C THR A 84 119.03 -11.10 -69.38
N THR A 85 118.18 -12.06 -69.00
CA THR A 85 117.61 -13.10 -69.87
C THR A 85 116.08 -13.10 -69.82
N VAL A 86 115.45 -13.43 -70.96
CA VAL A 86 113.99 -13.47 -71.09
C VAL A 86 113.37 -14.53 -70.18
N GLU A 87 114.02 -15.69 -70.09
CA GLU A 87 113.57 -16.84 -69.30
C GLU A 87 113.47 -16.49 -67.79
N GLY A 88 114.47 -15.80 -67.23
CA GLY A 88 114.46 -15.33 -65.84
C GLY A 88 113.39 -14.26 -65.56
N MET A 89 112.98 -13.48 -66.57
CA MET A 89 111.82 -12.59 -66.44
C MET A 89 110.51 -13.37 -66.36
N SER A 90 110.28 -14.36 -67.23
CA SER A 90 109.10 -15.24 -67.13
C SER A 90 109.07 -16.03 -65.83
N GLU A 91 110.21 -16.57 -65.37
CA GLU A 91 110.31 -17.34 -64.12
C GLU A 91 109.97 -16.47 -62.89
N ARG A 92 110.34 -15.18 -62.90
CA ARG A 92 109.97 -14.23 -61.84
C ARG A 92 108.50 -13.81 -61.95
N LEU A 93 108.00 -13.52 -63.15
CA LEU A 93 106.60 -13.13 -63.38
C LEU A 93 105.62 -14.25 -62.98
N GLN A 94 105.96 -15.52 -63.25
CA GLN A 94 105.15 -16.66 -62.82
C GLN A 94 105.07 -16.78 -61.29
N ARG A 95 106.19 -16.65 -60.56
CA ARG A 95 106.17 -16.62 -59.08
C ARG A 95 105.44 -15.40 -58.53
N MET A 96 105.55 -14.24 -59.17
CA MET A 96 104.83 -13.02 -58.76
C MET A 96 103.31 -13.16 -58.98
N LEU A 97 102.88 -13.72 -60.12
CA LEU A 97 101.47 -14.02 -60.40
C LEU A 97 100.91 -15.06 -59.43
N ARG A 98 101.68 -16.11 -59.12
CA ARG A 98 101.30 -17.10 -58.12
C ARG A 98 101.17 -16.48 -56.73
N LEU A 99 102.14 -15.69 -56.29
CA LEU A 99 102.07 -14.98 -55.00
C LEU A 99 100.86 -14.05 -54.93
N ALA A 100 100.55 -13.33 -56.02
CA ALA A 100 99.35 -12.48 -56.10
C ALA A 100 98.03 -13.28 -56.13
N GLN A 101 98.03 -14.51 -56.68
CA GLN A 101 96.89 -15.42 -56.61
C GLN A 101 96.69 -15.99 -55.20
N ASP A 102 97.78 -16.40 -54.55
CA ASP A 102 97.79 -16.89 -53.18
C ASP A 102 97.36 -15.77 -52.20
N GLU A 103 97.86 -14.54 -52.37
CA GLU A 103 97.45 -13.35 -51.59
C GLU A 103 95.99 -12.97 -51.87
N ALA A 104 95.52 -13.00 -53.13
CA ALA A 104 94.12 -12.73 -53.44
C ALA A 104 93.18 -13.80 -52.85
N ALA A 105 93.59 -15.07 -52.83
CA ALA A 105 92.87 -16.14 -52.17
C ALA A 105 92.83 -15.95 -50.65
N GLU A 106 93.93 -15.51 -50.03
CA GLU A 106 93.98 -15.22 -48.59
C GLU A 106 93.12 -13.99 -48.22
N ILE A 107 93.17 -12.91 -49.03
CA ILE A 107 92.29 -11.74 -48.87
C ILE A 107 90.82 -12.16 -49.00
N LYS A 108 90.49 -13.01 -49.98
CA LYS A 108 89.13 -13.53 -50.16
C LYS A 108 88.69 -14.35 -48.94
N ALA A 109 89.50 -15.30 -48.48
CA ALA A 109 89.20 -16.12 -47.31
C ALA A 109 89.02 -15.26 -46.04
N ARG A 110 89.91 -14.28 -45.81
CA ARG A 110 89.77 -13.30 -44.71
C ARG A 110 88.48 -12.49 -44.81
N ALA A 111 88.06 -12.09 -46.02
CA ALA A 111 86.82 -11.36 -46.24
C ALA A 111 85.57 -12.24 -46.06
N GLU A 112 85.60 -13.51 -46.49
CA GLU A 112 84.52 -14.47 -46.29
C GLU A 112 84.33 -14.79 -44.81
N THR A 113 85.40 -15.11 -44.07
CA THR A 113 85.34 -15.30 -42.61
C THR A 113 84.89 -14.04 -41.86
N ALA A 114 85.27 -12.84 -42.32
CA ALA A 114 84.78 -11.59 -41.74
C ALA A 114 83.27 -11.40 -42.00
N ALA A 115 82.80 -11.70 -43.21
CA ALA A 115 81.38 -11.64 -43.57
C ALA A 115 80.56 -12.63 -42.72
N GLU A 116 81.00 -13.89 -42.61
CA GLU A 116 80.40 -14.91 -41.75
C GLU A 116 80.30 -14.45 -40.28
N GLN A 117 81.38 -13.87 -39.73
CA GLN A 117 81.35 -13.31 -38.37
C GLN A 117 80.38 -12.14 -38.22
N THR A 118 80.22 -11.28 -39.23
CA THR A 118 79.21 -10.20 -39.18
C THR A 118 77.78 -10.71 -39.30
N MET A 119 77.54 -11.75 -40.12
CA MET A 119 76.22 -12.37 -40.24
C MET A 119 75.83 -13.10 -38.96
N ALA A 120 76.73 -13.92 -38.39
CA ALA A 120 76.47 -14.62 -37.13
C ALA A 120 76.12 -13.65 -35.99
N ARG A 121 76.87 -12.54 -35.83
CA ARG A 121 76.54 -11.50 -34.83
C ARG A 121 75.19 -10.83 -35.10
N ALA A 122 74.86 -10.55 -36.36
CA ALA A 122 73.56 -9.99 -36.71
C ALA A 122 72.41 -10.97 -36.43
N GLU A 123 72.61 -12.26 -36.68
CA GLU A 123 71.64 -13.32 -36.37
C GLU A 123 71.46 -13.51 -34.85
N ASP A 124 72.54 -13.49 -34.07
CA ASP A 124 72.51 -13.48 -32.59
C ASP A 124 71.76 -12.25 -32.04
N GLU A 125 72.07 -11.05 -32.56
CA GLU A 125 71.41 -9.80 -32.16
C GLU A 125 69.91 -9.81 -32.50
N ILE A 126 69.54 -10.29 -33.69
CA ILE A 126 68.15 -10.49 -34.13
C ILE A 126 67.45 -11.55 -33.26
N GLY A 127 68.13 -12.64 -32.91
CA GLY A 127 67.62 -13.69 -32.02
C GLY A 127 67.29 -13.14 -30.64
N ALA A 128 68.26 -12.50 -29.99
CA ALA A 128 68.08 -11.87 -28.68
C ALA A 128 67.04 -10.73 -28.72
N LEU A 129 66.89 -10.01 -29.84
CA LEU A 129 65.84 -9.00 -29.99
C LEU A 129 64.45 -9.63 -30.13
N ARG A 130 64.30 -10.72 -30.90
CA ARG A 130 63.06 -11.50 -31.01
C ARG A 130 62.63 -12.07 -29.67
N GLU A 131 63.55 -12.67 -28.91
CA GLU A 131 63.28 -13.21 -27.58
C GLU A 131 62.81 -12.11 -26.62
N ARG A 132 63.48 -10.95 -26.60
CA ARG A 132 63.07 -9.79 -25.79
C ARG A 132 61.67 -9.29 -26.15
N TYR A 133 61.30 -9.26 -27.44
CA TYR A 133 59.94 -8.91 -27.84
C TYR A 133 58.90 -9.99 -27.51
N GLN A 134 59.22 -11.28 -27.65
CA GLN A 134 58.34 -12.37 -27.24
C GLN A 134 58.04 -12.34 -25.74
N ASN A 135 59.07 -12.15 -24.91
CA ASN A 135 58.93 -11.99 -23.46
C ASN A 135 58.15 -10.72 -23.09
N MET A 136 58.31 -9.61 -23.82
CA MET A 136 57.51 -8.39 -23.63
C MET A 136 56.03 -8.60 -23.98
N ILE A 137 55.74 -9.27 -25.10
CA ILE A 137 54.35 -9.58 -25.54
C ILE A 137 53.69 -10.49 -24.51
N ALA A 138 54.34 -11.60 -24.12
CA ALA A 138 53.83 -12.51 -23.10
C ALA A 138 53.61 -11.81 -21.73
N GLY A 139 54.50 -10.88 -21.34
CA GLY A 139 54.32 -10.06 -20.15
C GLY A 139 53.09 -9.14 -20.21
N ILE A 140 52.82 -8.54 -21.38
CA ILE A 140 51.62 -7.71 -21.61
C ILE A 140 50.36 -8.56 -21.63
N GLU A 141 50.39 -9.74 -22.25
CA GLU A 141 49.25 -10.68 -22.29
C GLU A 141 48.92 -11.22 -20.90
N ASN A 142 49.94 -11.62 -20.12
CA ASN A 142 49.78 -12.03 -18.72
C ASN A 142 49.19 -10.89 -17.87
N ARG A 143 49.75 -9.68 -17.93
CA ARG A 143 49.23 -8.55 -17.13
C ARG A 143 47.83 -8.13 -17.58
N ARG A 144 47.48 -8.30 -18.86
CA ARG A 144 46.11 -8.13 -19.35
C ARG A 144 45.17 -9.19 -18.75
N GLY A 145 45.57 -10.45 -18.73
CA GLY A 145 44.81 -11.55 -18.11
C GLY A 145 44.57 -11.32 -16.62
N GLU A 146 45.60 -10.89 -15.88
CA GLU A 146 45.48 -10.47 -14.47
C GLU A 146 44.42 -9.37 -14.31
N VAL A 147 44.50 -8.29 -15.10
CA VAL A 147 43.54 -7.17 -15.04
C VAL A 147 42.12 -7.58 -15.46
N GLU A 148 41.96 -8.51 -16.40
CA GLU A 148 40.65 -9.05 -16.78
C GLU A 148 40.04 -9.92 -15.65
N VAL A 149 40.85 -10.67 -14.90
CA VAL A 149 40.43 -11.42 -13.71
C VAL A 149 40.14 -10.49 -12.52
N GLU A 150 41.02 -9.54 -12.19
CA GLU A 150 40.83 -8.51 -11.17
C GLU A 150 39.51 -7.74 -11.43
N ARG A 151 39.27 -7.31 -12.68
CA ARG A 151 38.04 -6.65 -13.09
C ARG A 151 36.82 -7.56 -12.98
N GLY A 152 36.93 -8.83 -13.35
CA GLY A 152 35.86 -9.82 -13.21
C GLY A 152 35.43 -9.99 -11.75
N GLN A 153 36.39 -10.10 -10.83
CA GLN A 153 36.15 -10.17 -9.39
C GLN A 153 35.50 -8.90 -8.85
N ILE A 154 36.03 -7.71 -9.19
CA ILE A 154 35.47 -6.42 -8.76
C ILE A 154 34.01 -6.25 -9.24
N LEU A 155 33.68 -6.69 -10.46
CA LEU A 155 32.32 -6.63 -10.98
C LEU A 155 31.39 -7.64 -10.29
N ALA A 156 31.85 -8.85 -10.01
CA ALA A 156 31.08 -9.85 -9.26
C ALA A 156 30.80 -9.41 -7.81
N ASP A 157 31.81 -8.86 -7.13
CA ASP A 157 31.68 -8.28 -5.78
C ASP A 157 30.71 -7.09 -5.76
N ALA A 158 30.80 -6.20 -6.76
CA ALA A 158 29.89 -5.06 -6.88
C ALA A 158 28.44 -5.50 -7.15
N GLN A 159 28.24 -6.52 -7.99
CA GLN A 159 26.94 -7.12 -8.24
C GLN A 159 26.37 -7.79 -6.97
N ALA A 160 27.17 -8.61 -6.28
CA ALA A 160 26.75 -9.28 -5.04
C ALA A 160 26.31 -8.28 -3.94
N ARG A 161 27.06 -7.18 -3.77
CA ARG A 161 26.70 -6.11 -2.80
C ARG A 161 25.48 -5.30 -3.23
N ALA A 162 25.27 -5.10 -4.53
CA ALA A 162 24.06 -4.46 -5.04
C ALA A 162 22.83 -5.35 -4.80
N ASP A 163 22.93 -6.64 -5.14
CA ASP A 163 21.94 -7.68 -4.88
C ASP A 163 21.57 -7.77 -3.38
N GLU A 164 22.56 -7.77 -2.49
CA GLU A 164 22.38 -7.75 -1.04
C GLU A 164 21.66 -6.48 -0.57
N THR A 165 22.07 -5.32 -1.09
CA THR A 165 21.44 -4.02 -0.76
C THR A 165 19.98 -3.95 -1.21
N VAL A 166 19.66 -4.48 -2.40
CA VAL A 166 18.29 -4.57 -2.91
C VAL A 166 17.45 -5.52 -2.05
N ARG A 167 17.93 -6.74 -1.77
CA ARG A 167 17.21 -7.70 -0.89
C ARG A 167 16.96 -7.11 0.50
N ALA A 168 17.93 -6.40 1.08
CA ALA A 168 17.79 -5.73 2.37
C ALA A 168 16.91 -4.46 2.34
N ALA A 169 16.65 -3.89 1.16
CA ALA A 169 15.66 -2.83 0.97
C ALA A 169 14.25 -3.42 0.83
N ASP A 170 14.10 -4.46 0.00
CA ASP A 170 12.84 -5.19 -0.22
C ASP A 170 12.30 -5.80 1.09
N GLN A 171 13.17 -6.41 1.90
CA GLN A 171 12.83 -6.95 3.22
C GLN A 171 12.29 -5.86 4.15
N ARG A 172 12.98 -4.72 4.27
CA ARG A 172 12.53 -3.58 5.09
C ARG A 172 11.23 -2.96 4.56
N GLY A 173 11.03 -2.96 3.24
CA GLY A 173 9.77 -2.56 2.62
C GLY A 173 8.63 -3.46 3.08
N ALA A 174 8.79 -4.78 2.96
CA ALA A 174 7.79 -5.75 3.40
C ALA A 174 7.54 -5.73 4.92
N GLU A 175 8.58 -5.49 5.74
CA GLU A 175 8.45 -5.29 7.20
C GLU A 175 7.61 -4.04 7.53
N LEU A 176 7.89 -2.91 6.87
CA LEU A 176 7.14 -1.66 7.06
C LEU A 176 5.71 -1.74 6.52
N ASP A 177 5.49 -2.38 5.37
CA ASP A 177 4.15 -2.60 4.82
C ASP A 177 3.32 -3.51 5.74
N ALA A 178 3.92 -4.54 6.33
CA ALA A 178 3.27 -5.39 7.32
C ALA A 178 2.96 -4.65 8.63
N GLU A 179 3.87 -3.79 9.12
CA GLU A 179 3.61 -2.95 10.29
C GLU A 179 2.48 -1.94 10.02
N LEU A 180 2.48 -1.30 8.85
CA LEU A 180 1.43 -0.38 8.44
C LEU A 180 0.07 -1.10 8.33
N GLN A 181 0.01 -2.29 7.74
CA GLN A 181 -1.22 -3.10 7.69
C GLN A 181 -1.73 -3.46 9.09
N GLN A 182 -0.85 -3.84 10.02
CA GLN A 182 -1.24 -4.11 11.42
C GLN A 182 -1.78 -2.86 12.12
N ARG A 183 -1.13 -1.71 11.94
CA ARG A 183 -1.60 -0.42 12.49
C ARG A 183 -2.92 0.03 11.88
N HIS A 184 -3.12 -0.19 10.58
CA HIS A 184 -4.39 0.10 9.91
C HIS A 184 -5.52 -0.77 10.45
N ALA A 185 -5.30 -2.09 10.57
CA ALA A 185 -6.30 -3.00 11.16
C ALA A 185 -6.66 -2.64 12.61
N GLN A 186 -5.67 -2.26 13.44
CA GLN A 186 -5.91 -1.78 14.81
C GLN A 186 -6.76 -0.50 14.83
N VAL A 187 -6.46 0.47 13.97
CA VAL A 187 -7.23 1.74 13.87
C VAL A 187 -8.65 1.49 13.33
N GLU A 188 -8.84 0.53 12.43
CA GLU A 188 -10.16 0.13 11.94
C GLU A 188 -10.98 -0.59 13.04
N GLU A 189 -10.36 -1.48 13.83
CA GLU A 189 -10.98 -2.14 14.98
C GLU A 189 -11.36 -1.14 16.09
N ASP A 190 -10.43 -0.27 16.53
CA ASP A 190 -10.69 0.79 17.51
C ASP A 190 -11.81 1.75 17.03
N PHE A 191 -11.84 2.06 15.73
CA PHE A 191 -12.88 2.90 15.14
C PHE A 191 -14.24 2.20 15.10
N GLU A 192 -14.32 0.91 14.73
CA GLU A 192 -15.57 0.14 14.75
C GLU A 192 -16.10 -0.02 16.19
N ILE A 193 -15.24 -0.31 17.16
CA ILE A 193 -15.59 -0.36 18.58
C ILE A 193 -16.13 1.00 19.06
N THR A 194 -15.40 2.08 18.78
CA THR A 194 -15.80 3.44 19.20
C THR A 194 -17.11 3.89 18.55
N MET A 195 -17.29 3.64 17.25
CA MET A 195 -18.48 4.05 16.51
C MET A 195 -19.70 3.16 16.80
N SER A 196 -19.50 1.88 17.07
CA SER A 196 -20.59 0.99 17.51
C SER A 196 -21.06 1.34 18.92
N ALA A 197 -20.14 1.59 19.87
CA ALA A 197 -20.47 2.04 21.22
C ALA A 197 -21.23 3.39 21.21
N ARG A 198 -20.75 4.37 20.42
CA ARG A 198 -21.45 5.65 20.25
C ARG A 198 -22.81 5.48 19.57
N ARG A 199 -22.96 4.50 18.68
CA ARG A 199 -24.24 4.17 18.03
C ARG A 199 -25.21 3.52 19.02
N THR A 200 -24.77 2.64 19.92
CA THR A 200 -25.63 2.10 20.98
C THR A 200 -26.06 3.18 21.96
N GLU A 201 -25.12 3.99 22.47
CA GLU A 201 -25.40 5.13 23.36
C GLU A 201 -26.44 6.09 22.77
N THR A 202 -26.28 6.48 21.49
CA THR A 202 -27.23 7.39 20.83
C THR A 202 -28.59 6.75 20.52
N MET A 203 -28.66 5.43 20.29
CA MET A 203 -29.94 4.72 20.17
C MET A 203 -30.64 4.54 21.52
N GLU A 204 -29.88 4.32 22.61
CA GLU A 204 -30.41 4.21 23.98
C GLU A 204 -30.94 5.57 24.47
N ALA A 205 -30.18 6.66 24.29
CA ALA A 205 -30.65 8.01 24.62
C ALA A 205 -31.89 8.43 23.81
N LEU A 206 -31.97 8.04 22.54
CA LEU A 206 -33.17 8.26 21.72
C LEU A 206 -34.37 7.42 22.22
N ALA A 207 -34.12 6.17 22.62
CA ALA A 207 -35.16 5.31 23.18
C ALA A 207 -35.67 5.82 24.53
N GLU A 208 -34.79 6.34 25.40
CA GLU A 208 -35.18 7.00 26.67
C GLU A 208 -35.97 8.29 26.41
N GLN A 209 -35.55 9.12 25.44
CA GLN A 209 -36.31 10.31 25.04
C GLN A 209 -37.70 9.95 24.49
N GLN A 210 -37.82 8.89 23.70
CA GLN A 210 -39.09 8.39 23.20
C GLN A 210 -39.96 7.79 24.32
N ALA A 211 -39.37 7.03 25.24
CA ALA A 211 -40.08 6.42 26.37
C ALA A 211 -40.60 7.46 27.37
N SER A 212 -39.77 8.44 27.74
CA SER A 212 -40.15 9.56 28.61
C SER A 212 -41.25 10.43 27.96
N SER A 213 -41.06 10.84 26.69
CA SER A 213 -42.08 11.58 25.93
C SER A 213 -43.41 10.81 25.83
N THR A 214 -43.36 9.50 25.54
CA THR A 214 -44.55 8.64 25.50
C THR A 214 -45.20 8.50 26.88
N SER A 215 -44.40 8.42 27.96
CA SER A 215 -44.90 8.34 29.33
C SER A 215 -45.60 9.64 29.74
N GLU A 216 -45.00 10.81 29.47
CA GLU A 216 -45.66 12.09 29.72
C GLU A 216 -46.91 12.29 28.87
N ALA A 217 -46.89 11.89 27.59
CA ALA A 217 -48.05 11.98 26.71
C ALA A 217 -49.21 11.12 27.24
N ARG A 218 -48.93 9.88 27.66
CA ARG A 218 -49.90 9.02 28.36
C ARG A 218 -50.40 9.66 29.66
N ARG A 219 -49.51 10.27 30.45
CA ARG A 219 -49.90 10.96 31.70
C ARG A 219 -50.83 12.13 31.43
N ARG A 220 -50.48 13.05 30.52
CA ARG A 220 -51.31 14.18 30.09
C ARG A 220 -52.66 13.74 29.55
N VAL A 221 -52.70 12.68 28.75
CA VAL A 221 -53.97 12.08 28.27
C VAL A 221 -54.79 11.54 29.44
N SER A 222 -54.19 10.82 30.40
CA SER A 222 -54.90 10.29 31.57
C SER A 222 -55.40 11.38 32.52
N GLU A 223 -54.61 12.45 32.72
CA GLU A 223 -54.99 13.64 33.49
C GLU A 223 -56.19 14.34 32.83
N ALA A 224 -56.12 14.56 31.51
CA ALA A 224 -57.20 15.17 30.74
C ALA A 224 -58.46 14.31 30.67
N THR A 225 -58.36 12.97 30.53
CA THR A 225 -59.55 12.10 30.53
C THR A 225 -60.17 11.97 31.92
N ASN A 226 -59.38 12.01 32.99
CA ASN A 226 -59.89 12.05 34.36
C ASN A 226 -60.65 13.37 34.63
N GLU A 227 -60.05 14.52 34.32
CA GLU A 227 -60.70 15.82 34.56
C GLU A 227 -61.91 16.02 33.61
N ALA A 228 -61.84 15.59 32.35
CA ALA A 228 -63.01 15.60 31.46
C ALA A 228 -64.12 14.63 31.94
N SER A 229 -63.79 13.56 32.66
CA SER A 229 -64.80 12.68 33.28
C SER A 229 -65.40 13.32 34.52
N ARG A 230 -64.58 13.96 35.37
CA ARG A 230 -65.03 14.75 36.51
C ARG A 230 -65.96 15.89 36.10
N LEU A 231 -65.57 16.70 35.11
CA LEU A 231 -66.38 17.80 34.57
C LEU A 231 -67.70 17.29 33.96
N ARG A 232 -67.69 16.10 33.33
CA ARG A 232 -68.95 15.45 32.88
C ARG A 232 -69.82 15.04 34.07
N THR A 233 -69.27 14.38 35.08
CA THR A 233 -70.02 14.03 36.30
C THR A 233 -70.58 15.27 37.01
N GLU A 234 -69.81 16.35 37.12
CA GLU A 234 -70.27 17.60 37.73
C GLU A 234 -71.34 18.30 36.88
N ALA A 235 -71.22 18.29 35.55
CA ALA A 235 -72.24 18.80 34.63
C ALA A 235 -73.51 17.93 34.64
N ASP A 236 -73.40 16.61 34.76
CA ASP A 236 -74.52 15.67 34.93
C ASP A 236 -75.21 15.88 36.29
N GLU A 237 -74.46 16.07 37.37
CA GLU A 237 -75.01 16.38 38.70
C GLU A 237 -75.62 17.77 38.79
N TYR A 238 -75.07 18.76 38.08
CA TYR A 238 -75.67 20.09 37.95
C TYR A 238 -76.96 20.00 37.14
N SER A 239 -76.92 19.33 35.98
CA SER A 239 -78.11 19.08 35.15
C SER A 239 -79.19 18.30 35.91
N ARG A 240 -78.80 17.32 36.74
CA ARG A 240 -79.70 16.59 37.64
C ARG A 240 -80.31 17.56 38.66
N ARG A 241 -79.51 18.36 39.38
CA ARG A 241 -80.01 19.34 40.35
C ARG A 241 -80.92 20.41 39.73
N THR A 242 -80.62 20.88 38.52
CA THR A 242 -81.48 21.83 37.78
C THR A 242 -82.79 21.17 37.34
N ARG A 243 -82.78 19.90 36.91
CA ARG A 243 -84.00 19.13 36.64
C ARG A 243 -84.80 18.84 37.90
N GLU A 244 -84.17 18.39 38.98
CA GLU A 244 -84.81 18.13 40.28
C GLU A 244 -85.45 19.40 40.86
N GLY A 245 -84.78 20.55 40.74
CA GLY A 245 -85.32 21.85 41.14
C GLY A 245 -86.47 22.32 40.22
N ALA A 246 -86.37 22.09 38.90
CA ALA A 246 -87.45 22.38 37.96
C ALA A 246 -88.67 21.47 38.19
N ASP A 247 -88.45 20.18 38.48
CA ASP A 247 -89.49 19.21 38.85
C ASP A 247 -90.13 19.61 40.19
N GLU A 248 -89.37 20.15 41.15
CA GLU A 248 -89.93 20.66 42.41
C GLU A 248 -90.75 21.93 42.19
N THR A 249 -90.29 22.88 41.37
CA THR A 249 -91.10 24.08 41.06
C THR A 249 -92.32 23.74 40.23
N ALA A 250 -92.23 22.79 39.29
CA ALA A 250 -93.37 22.26 38.54
C ALA A 250 -94.36 21.53 39.45
N ARG A 251 -93.89 20.70 40.40
CA ARG A 251 -94.74 20.07 41.43
C ARG A 251 -95.40 21.10 42.34
N ARG A 252 -94.66 22.15 42.74
CA ARG A 252 -95.20 23.26 43.54
C ARG A 252 -96.30 24.01 42.79
N GLN A 253 -96.04 24.39 41.54
CA GLN A 253 -97.04 25.02 40.66
C GLN A 253 -98.24 24.10 40.39
N LEU A 254 -98.03 22.79 40.23
CA LEU A 254 -99.11 21.80 40.12
C LEU A 254 -99.92 21.69 41.42
N SER A 255 -99.28 21.72 42.60
CA SER A 255 -100.00 21.74 43.88
C SER A 255 -100.75 23.07 44.12
N GLU A 256 -100.19 24.21 43.72
CA GLU A 256 -100.85 25.52 43.78
C GLU A 256 -102.00 25.62 42.76
N ALA A 257 -101.85 25.00 41.59
CA ALA A 257 -102.92 24.82 40.59
C ALA A 257 -104.01 23.87 41.11
N GLU A 258 -103.65 22.72 41.70
CA GLU A 258 -104.61 21.81 42.33
C GLU A 258 -105.32 22.46 43.52
N GLU A 259 -104.64 23.26 44.34
CA GLU A 259 -105.26 23.98 45.47
C GLU A 259 -106.17 25.12 44.99
N SER A 260 -105.78 25.86 43.96
CA SER A 260 -106.64 26.90 43.38
C SER A 260 -107.82 26.29 42.61
N VAL A 261 -107.66 25.15 41.95
CA VAL A 261 -108.77 24.37 41.37
C VAL A 261 -109.64 23.77 42.47
N ARG A 262 -109.09 23.20 43.56
CA ARG A 262 -109.88 22.77 44.73
C ARG A 262 -110.67 23.93 45.35
N ARG A 263 -110.07 25.12 45.44
CA ARG A 263 -110.71 26.34 45.97
C ARG A 263 -111.79 26.88 45.03
N GLN A 264 -111.55 26.89 43.72
CA GLN A 264 -112.57 27.22 42.72
C GLN A 264 -113.70 26.21 42.71
N LEU A 265 -113.41 24.91 42.89
CA LEU A 265 -114.41 23.86 43.02
C LEU A 265 -115.18 23.97 44.34
N SER A 266 -114.54 24.28 45.47
CA SER A 266 -115.26 24.50 46.74
C SER A 266 -116.11 25.76 46.68
N GLU A 267 -115.60 26.87 46.14
CA GLU A 267 -116.42 28.07 45.90
C GLU A 267 -117.55 27.80 44.89
N ALA A 268 -117.36 26.95 43.89
CA ALA A 268 -118.41 26.56 42.95
C ALA A 268 -119.43 25.62 43.59
N ASP A 269 -119.01 24.71 44.47
CA ASP A 269 -119.87 23.80 45.22
C ASP A 269 -120.69 24.57 46.28
N GLU A 270 -120.06 25.51 47.00
CA GLU A 270 -120.70 26.49 47.89
C GLU A 270 -121.70 27.37 47.13
N ARG A 271 -121.35 27.87 45.94
CA ARG A 271 -122.29 28.60 45.07
C ARG A 271 -123.44 27.69 44.60
N SER A 272 -123.16 26.42 44.28
CA SER A 272 -124.19 25.49 43.80
C SER A 272 -125.16 25.09 44.92
N THR A 273 -124.66 24.83 46.13
CA THR A 273 -125.46 24.55 47.32
C THR A 273 -126.26 25.78 47.72
N ALA A 274 -125.68 26.98 47.69
CA ALA A 274 -126.42 28.23 47.89
C ALA A 274 -127.54 28.43 46.84
N MET A 275 -127.30 28.12 45.55
CA MET A 275 -128.34 28.18 44.52
C MET A 275 -129.41 27.09 44.69
N VAL A 276 -129.04 25.89 45.18
CA VAL A 276 -129.97 24.79 45.48
C VAL A 276 -130.82 25.10 46.72
N ASP A 277 -130.25 25.71 47.75
CA ASP A 277 -130.95 26.17 48.95
C ASP A 277 -131.87 27.36 48.65
N GLU A 278 -131.42 28.31 47.82
CA GLU A 278 -132.27 29.40 47.33
C GLU A 278 -133.42 28.87 46.46
N ALA A 279 -133.17 27.85 45.64
CA ALA A 279 -134.22 27.15 44.89
C ALA A 279 -135.17 26.36 45.80
N HIS A 280 -134.67 25.71 46.86
CA HIS A 280 -135.52 25.05 47.87
C HIS A 280 -136.37 26.07 48.64
N GLY A 281 -135.81 27.22 49.00
CA GLY A 281 -136.54 28.35 49.58
C GLY A 281 -137.67 28.83 48.66
N ARG A 282 -137.41 29.00 47.36
CA ARG A 282 -138.45 29.32 46.35
C ARG A 282 -139.51 28.21 46.23
N VAL A 283 -139.12 26.93 46.28
CA VAL A 283 -140.06 25.79 46.24
C VAL A 283 -140.94 25.71 47.49
N GLU A 284 -140.40 25.98 48.69
CA GLU A 284 -141.19 26.04 49.93
C GLU A 284 -142.12 27.26 49.96
N GLN A 285 -141.67 28.43 49.47
CA GLN A 285 -142.54 29.59 49.28
C GLN A 285 -143.72 29.27 48.33
N LEU A 286 -143.46 28.58 47.22
CA LEU A 286 -144.50 28.10 46.30
C LEU A 286 -145.42 27.04 46.93
N ARG A 287 -144.92 26.18 47.84
CA ARG A 287 -145.74 25.22 48.61
C ARG A 287 -146.64 25.94 49.62
N GLY A 288 -146.12 26.95 50.33
CA GLY A 288 -146.89 27.79 51.24
C GLY A 288 -148.02 28.53 50.53
N LEU A 289 -147.71 29.20 49.41
CA LEU A 289 -148.71 29.84 48.55
C LEU A 289 -149.75 28.84 48.03
N ARG A 290 -149.34 27.63 47.63
CA ARG A 290 -150.28 26.57 47.18
C ARG A 290 -151.19 26.09 48.31
N HIS A 291 -150.73 26.06 49.56
CA HIS A 291 -151.57 25.70 50.71
C HIS A 291 -152.59 26.81 51.01
N GLN A 292 -152.14 28.07 50.98
CA GLN A 292 -152.98 29.25 51.18
C GLN A 292 -154.08 29.39 50.09
N VAL A 293 -153.75 29.08 48.83
CA VAL A 293 -154.73 28.98 47.72
C VAL A 293 -155.70 27.81 47.93
N ALA A 294 -155.25 26.67 48.48
CA ALA A 294 -156.13 25.53 48.75
C ALA A 294 -157.20 25.84 49.82
N GLU A 295 -156.84 26.57 50.89
CA GLU A 295 -157.81 27.05 51.89
C GLU A 295 -158.77 28.10 51.30
N GLN A 296 -158.27 29.01 50.44
CA GLN A 296 -159.11 29.99 49.76
C GLN A 296 -160.13 29.33 48.82
N LEU A 297 -159.76 28.26 48.09
CA LEU A 297 -160.68 27.52 47.23
C LEU A 297 -161.73 26.70 48.01
N LEU A 298 -161.43 26.28 49.23
CA LEU A 298 -162.42 25.63 50.13
C LEU A 298 -163.40 26.64 50.72
N SER A 299 -162.95 27.84 51.10
CA SER A 299 -163.83 28.89 51.64
C SER A 299 -164.67 29.60 50.56
N MET A 300 -164.16 29.82 49.35
CA MET A 300 -164.96 30.35 48.24
C MET A 300 -166.01 29.36 47.72
N ARG A 301 -165.81 28.05 47.92
CA ARG A 301 -166.81 27.05 47.50
C ARG A 301 -168.05 27.04 48.40
N SER A 302 -167.96 27.44 49.67
CA SER A 302 -169.14 27.55 50.55
C SER A 302 -169.94 28.84 50.34
N THR A 303 -169.35 29.89 49.79
CA THR A 303 -170.07 31.13 49.43
C THR A 303 -170.65 31.12 48.02
N LEU A 304 -170.25 30.17 47.17
CA LEU A 304 -170.80 30.00 45.81
C LEU A 304 -172.17 29.31 45.75
N ASP A 305 -172.60 28.56 46.77
CA ASP A 305 -173.95 27.95 46.81
C ASP A 305 -175.05 28.96 47.20
N ASP A 306 -174.73 29.99 48.00
CA ASP A 306 -175.72 30.93 48.57
C ASP A 306 -175.95 32.18 47.67
N ALA A 307 -175.08 32.41 46.68
CA ALA A 307 -175.08 33.59 45.80
C ALA A 307 -175.49 33.29 44.34
N PHE A 308 -176.36 32.33 44.13
CA PHE A 308 -176.99 32.04 42.83
C PHE A 308 -177.77 33.28 42.33
N ARG A 309 -177.22 34.09 41.38
CA ARG A 309 -178.00 34.94 40.43
C ARG A 309 -177.29 35.73 39.30
N HIS A 310 -176.04 36.23 39.40
CA HIS A 310 -175.56 37.31 38.49
C HIS A 310 -174.24 37.09 37.73
N LEU A 311 -174.38 36.56 36.50
CA LEU A 311 -173.82 37.00 35.20
C LEU A 311 -172.58 37.92 35.10
N GLY A 312 -171.59 37.47 34.30
CA GLY A 312 -170.68 38.30 33.45
C GLY A 312 -169.40 38.87 34.10
N GLN A 313 -168.40 39.40 33.37
CA GLN A 313 -168.01 39.25 31.94
C GLN A 313 -166.62 39.92 31.66
N LEU A 314 -165.65 39.23 31.01
CA LEU A 314 -164.48 39.79 30.27
C LEU A 314 -163.39 40.57 31.12
N PRO A 315 -162.35 41.25 30.56
CA PRO A 315 -161.11 40.67 29.95
C PRO A 315 -159.74 41.42 30.25
N ASP A 316 -158.62 40.99 29.62
CA ASP A 316 -157.33 41.69 29.27
C ASP A 316 -156.51 42.45 30.39
N GLU A 317 -155.31 43.07 30.27
CA GLU A 317 -154.20 43.40 29.30
C GLU A 317 -152.81 43.09 29.99
N GLU A 318 -151.53 43.12 29.52
CA GLU A 318 -150.65 43.65 28.41
C GLU A 318 -149.64 44.78 28.83
N SER A 319 -148.55 45.01 28.05
CA SER A 319 -147.56 46.15 28.04
C SER A 319 -146.28 46.15 28.99
N VAL A 320 -145.13 46.88 28.80
CA VAL A 320 -144.29 47.34 27.63
C VAL A 320 -142.89 47.97 28.03
N LEU A 321 -141.85 47.71 27.20
CA LEU A 321 -140.52 48.32 26.80
C LEU A 321 -139.69 49.48 27.49
N SER A 322 -138.39 49.54 27.07
CA SER A 322 -137.38 50.67 27.00
C SER A 322 -136.56 51.08 28.25
N GLY A 323 -135.33 51.64 28.25
CA GLY A 323 -134.25 52.07 27.28
C GLY A 323 -133.24 53.02 28.04
N GLU A 324 -132.01 53.46 27.71
CA GLU A 324 -130.95 53.35 26.65
C GLU A 324 -129.55 53.73 27.32
N GLU A 325 -128.35 54.11 26.81
CA GLU A 325 -127.72 54.54 25.52
C GLU A 325 -126.16 54.21 25.44
N ALA A 326 -125.22 55.15 25.15
CA ALA A 326 -123.76 54.96 24.83
C ALA A 326 -122.81 56.04 25.49
N PRO A 327 -121.51 56.32 25.13
CA PRO A 327 -120.53 55.78 24.12
C PRO A 327 -119.06 55.47 24.60
N GLY A 328 -118.14 55.11 23.67
CA GLY A 328 -116.69 54.72 23.89
C GLY A 328 -115.64 55.84 23.64
N PRO A 329 -114.39 55.61 23.10
CA PRO A 329 -113.71 54.38 22.60
C PRO A 329 -112.19 54.21 22.99
N SER A 330 -111.48 53.14 22.55
CA SER A 330 -110.02 53.08 22.23
C SER A 330 -109.55 51.74 21.60
N ASP A 331 -108.37 51.70 20.98
CA ASP A 331 -107.79 50.61 20.14
C ASP A 331 -107.31 49.33 20.86
N ALA A 332 -107.14 48.23 20.10
CA ALA A 332 -106.49 47.00 20.54
C ALA A 332 -105.72 46.24 19.42
N ALA A 333 -104.51 45.76 19.73
CA ALA A 333 -103.68 44.83 18.96
C ALA A 333 -102.64 44.20 19.92
N SER A 334 -102.14 42.97 19.76
CA SER A 334 -102.42 41.87 18.83
C SER A 334 -101.98 40.54 19.48
N SER A 335 -102.55 39.40 19.07
CA SER A 335 -102.26 38.08 19.66
C SER A 335 -101.44 37.14 18.74
N ASP A 336 -101.25 35.92 19.23
CA ASP A 336 -100.78 34.70 18.57
C ASP A 336 -99.24 34.50 18.51
N ALA A 337 -98.64 33.30 18.54
CA ALA A 337 -98.94 31.94 19.03
C ALA A 337 -98.43 30.85 18.05
N ALA A 338 -97.73 29.86 18.61
CA ALA A 338 -97.51 28.49 18.11
C ALA A 338 -96.52 28.18 16.95
N SER A 339 -96.02 26.95 17.02
CA SER A 339 -95.38 26.08 15.99
C SER A 339 -93.97 26.37 15.42
N SER A 340 -93.07 25.43 15.76
CA SER A 340 -92.22 24.56 14.90
C SER A 340 -92.44 24.55 13.37
N ASP A 341 -91.55 24.02 12.50
CA ASP A 341 -90.44 23.05 12.70
C ASP A 341 -89.30 23.14 11.63
N GLU A 342 -88.42 22.12 11.56
CA GLU A 342 -87.52 21.62 10.47
C GLU A 342 -87.46 22.34 9.08
N GLY A 343 -86.36 22.37 8.31
CA GLY A 343 -84.98 21.85 8.50
C GLY A 343 -84.17 21.63 7.18
N SER A 344 -82.83 21.64 7.29
CA SER A 344 -81.80 21.10 6.33
C SER A 344 -81.38 21.83 5.02
N SER A 345 -80.06 21.74 4.71
CA SER A 345 -79.39 21.74 3.38
C SER A 345 -79.35 23.04 2.52
N THR A 346 -78.37 23.34 1.65
CA THR A 346 -76.97 22.85 1.42
C THR A 346 -76.15 23.84 0.55
N ASP A 347 -74.82 23.89 0.77
CA ASP A 347 -73.70 24.10 -0.18
C ASP A 347 -73.34 25.43 -0.91
N ALA A 348 -72.04 25.46 -1.29
CA ALA A 348 -71.35 26.14 -2.41
C ALA A 348 -70.99 27.67 -2.40
N ASP A 349 -69.70 27.92 -2.10
CA ASP A 349 -68.71 28.75 -2.84
C ASP A 349 -68.91 30.23 -3.23
N ALA A 350 -67.97 31.08 -2.79
CA ALA A 350 -67.32 32.15 -3.59
C ALA A 350 -65.98 32.63 -2.98
N VAL A 351 -64.99 32.96 -3.83
CA VAL A 351 -63.58 33.26 -3.48
C VAL A 351 -63.24 34.76 -3.61
N PRO A 352 -62.20 35.29 -2.94
CA PRO A 352 -61.33 36.28 -3.60
C PRO A 352 -59.80 36.07 -3.45
N GLN A 353 -59.15 35.96 -4.61
CA GLN A 353 -57.80 36.41 -5.04
C GLN A 353 -56.66 36.72 -4.02
N ALA A 354 -55.46 36.16 -4.29
CA ALA A 354 -54.23 36.93 -4.61
C ALA A 354 -53.09 36.02 -5.17
N ARG A 355 -52.07 36.61 -5.81
CA ARG A 355 -50.80 35.99 -6.26
C ARG A 355 -49.60 36.90 -5.87
N PRO A 356 -48.33 36.62 -6.27
CA PRO A 356 -47.44 35.64 -5.65
C PRO A 356 -46.10 36.28 -5.18
N GLY A 357 -45.24 35.53 -4.49
CA GLY A 357 -43.90 36.01 -4.12
C GLY A 357 -42.84 34.91 -3.99
N SER A 358 -41.80 34.98 -4.82
CA SER A 358 -40.50 34.31 -4.64
C SER A 358 -39.41 35.29 -5.10
N PRO A 359 -38.25 35.34 -4.41
CA PRO A 359 -37.17 34.38 -4.67
C PRO A 359 -36.51 33.89 -3.34
N THR A 360 -35.49 33.01 -3.34
CA THR A 360 -34.08 33.42 -3.46
C THR A 360 -33.17 32.19 -3.62
N LYS A 361 -32.19 32.28 -4.52
CA LYS A 361 -30.94 31.49 -4.50
C LYS A 361 -29.79 32.43 -4.12
N PRO A 362 -28.79 31.96 -3.37
CA PRO A 362 -27.40 32.37 -3.56
C PRO A 362 -26.57 31.18 -4.07
N ASP A 363 -25.83 31.37 -5.16
CA ASP A 363 -24.93 30.36 -5.73
C ASP A 363 -23.62 31.06 -6.16
N MET A 364 -22.71 31.17 -5.19
CA MET A 364 -21.34 31.69 -5.25
C MET A 364 -20.57 30.78 -4.26
N TRP A 365 -19.30 30.41 -4.41
CA TRP A 365 -18.19 31.03 -5.13
C TRP A 365 -17.40 29.97 -5.93
N SER A 366 -16.69 30.36 -6.99
CA SER A 366 -15.63 29.54 -7.60
C SER A 366 -14.41 30.41 -7.94
N GLU A 367 -13.39 30.34 -7.08
CA GLU A 367 -12.18 31.16 -7.22
C GLU A 367 -11.22 30.64 -8.30
N HIS A 368 -10.45 31.54 -8.89
CA HIS A 368 -9.51 31.23 -9.99
C HIS A 368 -8.14 30.85 -9.44
N SER A 369 -7.63 29.66 -9.77
CA SER A 369 -6.25 29.25 -9.50
C SER A 369 -5.38 29.28 -10.77
N ALA A 370 -4.72 30.41 -11.02
CA ALA A 370 -3.85 30.60 -12.19
C ALA A 370 -2.46 29.95 -12.00
N ALA A 371 -2.23 28.79 -12.62
CA ALA A 371 -0.97 28.04 -12.51
C ALA A 371 0.14 28.55 -13.47
N ALA A 372 0.92 29.54 -13.04
CA ALA A 372 2.01 30.12 -13.84
C ALA A 372 3.34 29.33 -13.77
N SER A 373 3.44 28.23 -14.52
CA SER A 373 4.70 27.44 -14.61
C SER A 373 5.74 28.07 -15.55
N ARG A 374 6.67 28.85 -15.00
CA ARG A 374 7.93 29.22 -15.69
C ARG A 374 8.96 28.11 -15.48
N ARG A 375 9.41 27.45 -16.55
CA ARG A 375 10.44 26.39 -16.48
C ARG A 375 11.77 26.92 -17.02
N THR A 376 12.75 27.08 -16.14
CA THR A 376 14.12 27.51 -16.49
C THR A 376 15.17 26.66 -15.75
N ARG A 377 15.62 25.59 -16.40
CA ARG A 377 17.00 25.08 -16.29
C ARG A 377 17.31 24.16 -17.45
#